data_AF-A0A353VXW5-F1
#
_entry.id   AF-A0A353VXW5-F1
#
_cell.length_a   1.000
_cell.length_b   1.000
_cell.length_c   1.000
_cell.angle_alpha   90.00
_cell.angle_beta   90.00
_cell.angle_gamma   90.00
#
_symmetry.space_group_name_H-M   'P 1'
#
loop_
_entity.id
_entity.type
_entity.pdbx_description
1 polymer ?
#
loop_
_entity_poly.entity_id
_entity_poly.type
_entity_poly.pdbx_seq_one_letter_code
_entity_poly.pdbx_strand_id
1 'polypeptide(L)'
;MSRYKKKYALKIHVSTERIFGSMFFLFFFLLSIYQLTKQQDFYLWSLIIAIFFLLLTILIPQSLKPICQIWIKLGKKMHLIVSPIILGFIFFLVITPMGLVLRFFGKDLIRLHFDPNMSSYWIKRNPPGPLPDSLKNQF
;
A
#
# COMPACT_ATOMS: atom_id res chain seq x y z
N MET A 1 -21.08 24.02 -4.09
CA MET A 1 -19.73 23.40 -4.09
C MET A 1 -19.76 21.85 -4.11
N SER A 2 -20.71 21.21 -4.82
CA SER A 2 -20.96 19.75 -4.74
C SER A 2 -20.78 19.00 -6.08
N ARG A 3 -20.62 19.72 -7.20
CA ARG A 3 -20.65 19.13 -8.56
C ARG A 3 -19.30 18.61 -9.09
N TYR A 4 -18.18 18.89 -8.43
CA TYR A 4 -16.84 18.57 -8.97
C TYR A 4 -16.32 17.17 -8.63
N LYS A 5 -16.84 16.49 -7.60
CA LYS A 5 -16.31 15.17 -7.17
C LYS A 5 -16.66 14.01 -8.11
N LYS A 6 -17.62 14.19 -9.02
CA LYS A 6 -18.18 13.09 -9.82
C LYS A 6 -17.40 12.79 -11.11
N LYS A 7 -16.54 13.70 -11.59
CA LYS A 7 -15.94 13.63 -12.94
C LYS A 7 -14.61 12.87 -13.02
N TYR A 8 -14.00 12.52 -11.89
CA TYR A 8 -12.68 11.85 -11.85
C TYR A 8 -12.73 10.39 -11.38
N ALA A 9 -13.92 9.81 -11.24
CA ALA A 9 -14.08 8.37 -11.07
C ALA A 9 -13.83 7.69 -12.42
N LEU A 10 -12.58 7.73 -12.90
CA LEU A 10 -12.09 6.81 -13.93
C LEU A 10 -12.29 5.42 -13.34
N LYS A 11 -13.41 4.82 -13.75
CA LYS A 11 -13.91 3.54 -13.29
C LYS A 11 -13.06 2.48 -13.97
N ILE A 12 -11.81 2.36 -13.53
CA ILE A 12 -10.97 1.22 -13.87
C ILE A 12 -11.54 0.04 -13.08
N HIS A 13 -12.66 -0.50 -13.56
CA HIS A 13 -13.13 -1.83 -13.20
C HIS A 13 -12.18 -2.82 -13.87
N VAL A 14 -10.94 -2.89 -13.40
CA VAL A 14 -10.18 -4.12 -13.62
C VAL A 14 -11.02 -5.21 -12.95
N SER A 15 -11.46 -6.21 -13.72
CA SER A 15 -12.27 -7.31 -13.17
C SER A 15 -11.40 -8.08 -12.19
N THR A 16 -11.43 -7.68 -10.91
CA THR A 16 -10.67 -8.29 -9.82
C THR A 16 -10.88 -9.80 -9.80
N GLU A 17 -12.06 -10.27 -10.19
CA GLU A 17 -12.42 -11.67 -10.27
C GLU A 17 -11.53 -12.44 -11.26
N ARG A 18 -11.20 -11.83 -12.42
CA ARG A 18 -10.37 -12.45 -13.46
C ARG A 18 -8.91 -12.52 -13.03
N ILE A 19 -8.37 -11.44 -12.45
CA ILE A 19 -6.99 -11.41 -11.95
C ILE A 19 -6.83 -12.39 -10.79
N PHE A 20 -7.80 -12.42 -9.88
CA PHE A 20 -7.80 -13.35 -8.76
C PHE A 20 -7.79 -14.81 -9.26
N GLY A 21 -8.68 -15.14 -10.21
CA GLY A 21 -8.68 -16.46 -10.86
C GLY A 21 -7.36 -16.81 -11.55
N SER A 22 -6.77 -15.87 -12.30
CA SER A 22 -5.46 -16.06 -12.95
C SER A 22 -4.31 -16.26 -11.95
N MET A 23 -4.31 -15.59 -10.81
CA MET A 23 -3.29 -15.78 -9.76
C MET A 23 -3.36 -17.18 -9.15
N PHE A 24 -4.57 -17.67 -8.84
CA PHE A 24 -4.75 -19.04 -8.33
C PHE A 24 -4.39 -20.09 -9.38
N PHE A 25 -4.80 -19.88 -10.64
CA PHE A 25 -4.38 -20.73 -11.75
C PHE A 25 -2.85 -20.82 -11.86
N LEU A 26 -2.16 -19.68 -11.86
CA LEU A 26 -0.70 -19.65 -11.97
C LEU A 26 -0.02 -20.33 -10.78
N PHE A 27 -0.54 -20.15 -9.56
CA PHE A 27 -0.02 -20.79 -8.35
C PHE A 27 -0.16 -22.32 -8.41
N PHE A 28 -1.34 -22.84 -8.75
CA PHE A 28 -1.55 -24.29 -8.90
C PHE A 28 -0.81 -24.87 -10.09
N PHE A 29 -0.64 -24.11 -11.18
CA PHE A 29 0.15 -24.52 -12.33
C PHE A 29 1.63 -24.68 -11.97
N LEU A 30 2.22 -23.71 -11.25
CA LEU A 30 3.59 -23.83 -10.74
C LEU A 30 3.73 -25.00 -9.76
N LEU A 31 2.77 -25.20 -8.85
CA LEU A 31 2.76 -26.35 -7.94
C LEU A 31 2.71 -27.69 -8.70
N SER A 32 1.91 -27.76 -9.76
CA SER A 32 1.80 -28.95 -10.61
C SER A 32 3.11 -29.26 -11.33
N ILE A 33 3.79 -28.24 -11.89
CA ILE A 33 5.12 -28.38 -12.50
C ILE A 33 6.14 -28.83 -11.45
N TYR A 34 6.15 -28.21 -10.27
CA TYR A 34 7.06 -28.57 -9.18
C TYR A 34 6.86 -30.01 -8.70
N GLN A 35 5.61 -30.46 -8.63
CA GLN A 35 5.30 -31.83 -8.26
C GLN A 35 5.73 -32.84 -9.33
N LEU A 36 5.73 -32.48 -10.61
CA LEU A 36 6.23 -33.31 -11.71
C LEU A 36 7.74 -33.58 -11.63
N THR A 37 8.50 -32.64 -11.06
CA THR A 37 9.95 -32.81 -10.85
C THR A 37 10.31 -33.76 -9.70
N LYS A 38 9.40 -34.07 -8.79
CA LYS A 38 9.61 -35.09 -7.76
C LYS A 38 8.98 -36.41 -8.20
N GLN A 39 9.81 -37.28 -8.78
CA GLN A 39 9.48 -38.67 -9.16
C GLN A 39 9.24 -39.58 -7.94
N GLN A 40 8.34 -39.20 -7.03
CA GLN A 40 7.88 -40.09 -5.97
C GLN A 40 6.37 -40.17 -6.06
N ASP A 41 5.94 -41.32 -6.60
CA ASP A 41 4.58 -41.85 -6.69
C ASP A 41 3.52 -40.88 -7.24
N PHE A 42 3.01 -41.21 -8.42
CA PHE A 42 1.93 -40.50 -9.10
C PHE A 42 0.68 -40.43 -8.20
N TYR A 43 0.59 -39.39 -7.38
CA TYR A 43 -0.64 -39.01 -6.68
C TYR A 43 -1.62 -38.44 -7.70
N LEU A 44 -2.32 -39.32 -8.42
CA LEU A 44 -3.44 -39.00 -9.31
C LEU A 44 -4.45 -38.04 -8.64
N TRP A 45 -4.57 -38.10 -7.31
CA TRP A 45 -5.33 -37.16 -6.49
C TRP A 45 -4.90 -35.68 -6.64
N SER A 46 -3.59 -35.39 -6.73
CA SER A 46 -3.12 -34.01 -6.93
C SER A 46 -3.50 -33.47 -8.30
N LEU A 47 -3.45 -34.32 -9.33
CA LEU A 47 -3.83 -33.97 -10.70
C LEU A 47 -5.35 -33.75 -10.82
N ILE A 48 -6.15 -34.57 -10.14
CA ILE A 48 -7.61 -34.41 -10.03
C ILE A 48 -7.96 -33.11 -9.29
N ILE A 49 -7.26 -32.78 -8.20
CA ILE A 49 -7.47 -31.53 -7.46
C ILE A 49 -7.10 -30.31 -8.32
N ALA A 50 -6.00 -30.37 -9.08
CA ALA A 50 -5.57 -29.30 -9.97
C ALA A 50 -6.57 -29.08 -11.13
N ILE A 51 -7.03 -30.16 -11.78
CA ILE A 51 -8.04 -30.09 -12.85
C ILE A 51 -9.38 -29.60 -12.29
N PHE A 52 -9.79 -30.06 -11.11
CA PHE A 52 -11.01 -29.59 -10.46
C PHE A 52 -10.95 -28.09 -10.18
N PHE A 53 -9.83 -27.59 -9.64
CA PHE A 53 -9.64 -26.15 -9.40
C PHE A 53 -9.57 -25.32 -10.69
N LEU A 54 -8.95 -25.86 -11.74
CA LEU A 54 -8.89 -25.24 -13.06
C LEU A 54 -10.29 -25.15 -13.68
N LEU A 55 -11.07 -26.23 -13.63
CA LEU A 55 -12.48 -26.24 -14.06
C LEU A 55 -13.32 -25.25 -13.26
N LEU A 56 -13.15 -25.19 -11.93
CA LEU A 56 -13.85 -24.25 -11.07
C LEU A 56 -13.52 -22.80 -11.42
N THR A 57 -12.26 -22.53 -11.78
CA THR A 57 -11.76 -21.21 -12.16
C THR A 57 -12.32 -20.75 -13.50
N ILE A 58 -12.48 -21.67 -14.47
CA ILE A 58 -12.95 -21.36 -15.82
C ILE A 58 -14.48 -21.37 -15.96
N LEU A 59 -15.17 -22.30 -15.31
CA LEU A 59 -16.61 -22.51 -15.54
C LEU A 59 -17.49 -21.52 -14.78
N ILE A 60 -17.05 -21.00 -13.62
CA ILE A 60 -17.92 -20.18 -12.76
C ILE A 60 -17.17 -18.95 -12.18
N PRO A 61 -16.78 -17.98 -13.01
CA PRO A 61 -16.20 -16.71 -12.52
C PRO A 61 -17.14 -15.94 -11.58
N GLN A 62 -18.46 -16.19 -11.67
CA GLN A 62 -19.46 -15.55 -10.81
C GLN A 62 -19.49 -16.11 -9.37
N SER A 63 -19.12 -17.37 -9.14
CA SER A 63 -19.00 -17.96 -7.79
C SER A 63 -17.73 -17.52 -7.09
N LEU A 64 -16.72 -17.05 -7.84
CA LEU A 64 -15.51 -16.44 -7.29
C LEU A 64 -15.73 -15.01 -6.78
N LYS A 65 -16.88 -14.41 -7.07
CA LYS A 65 -17.22 -13.05 -6.65
C LYS A 65 -17.34 -12.89 -5.12
N PRO A 66 -18.09 -13.72 -4.37
CA PRO A 66 -18.16 -13.62 -2.92
C PRO A 66 -16.80 -13.87 -2.24
N ILE A 67 -16.03 -14.86 -2.69
CA ILE A 67 -14.72 -15.17 -2.10
C ILE A 67 -13.71 -14.05 -2.38
N CYS A 68 -13.70 -13.47 -3.58
CA CYS A 68 -12.84 -12.33 -3.90
C CYS A 68 -13.18 -11.11 -3.03
N GLN A 69 -14.46 -10.88 -2.74
CA GLN A 69 -14.87 -9.79 -1.84
C GLN A 69 -14.46 -10.06 -0.39
N ILE A 70 -14.56 -11.30 0.10
CA ILE A 70 -14.09 -11.69 1.43
C ILE A 70 -12.56 -11.51 1.52
N TRP A 71 -11.83 -11.96 0.50
CA TRP A 71 -10.38 -11.81 0.42
C TRP A 71 -9.96 -10.34 0.45
N ILE A 72 -10.61 -9.47 -0.32
CA ILE A 72 -10.33 -8.02 -0.30
C ILE A 72 -10.65 -7.43 1.07
N LYS A 73 -11.78 -7.81 1.70
CA LYS A 73 -12.13 -7.34 3.05
C LYS A 73 -11.09 -7.76 4.08
N LEU A 74 -10.59 -8.99 3.98
CA LEU A 74 -9.52 -9.51 4.82
C LEU A 74 -8.22 -8.76 4.58
N GLY A 75 -7.81 -8.58 3.32
CA GLY A 75 -6.64 -7.79 2.95
C GLY A 75 -6.71 -6.35 3.47
N LYS A 76 -7.90 -5.72 3.44
CA LYS A 76 -8.10 -4.40 4.04
C LYS A 76 -7.89 -4.40 5.56
N LYS A 77 -8.42 -5.41 6.27
CA LYS A 77 -8.21 -5.54 7.72
C LYS A 77 -6.74 -5.79 8.06
N MET A 78 -6.07 -6.64 7.29
CA MET A 78 -4.63 -6.87 7.46
C MET A 78 -3.85 -5.58 7.20
N HIS A 79 -4.20 -4.84 6.15
CA HIS A 79 -3.54 -3.57 5.83
C HIS A 79 -3.68 -2.54 6.96
N LEU A 80 -4.82 -2.51 7.67
CA LEU A 80 -5.00 -1.63 8.84
C LEU A 80 -4.01 -1.94 9.97
N ILE A 81 -3.51 -3.16 10.07
CA ILE A 81 -2.53 -3.58 11.07
C ILE A 81 -1.11 -3.42 10.52
N VAL A 82 -0.89 -3.83 9.27
CA VAL A 82 0.42 -3.78 8.61
C VAL A 82 0.88 -2.34 8.39
N SER A 83 -0.02 -1.42 8.04
CA SER A 83 0.30 0.00 7.83
C SER A 83 0.94 0.67 9.05
N PRO A 84 0.33 0.64 10.26
CA PRO A 84 0.97 1.21 11.45
C PRO A 84 2.22 0.43 11.88
N ILE A 85 2.31 -0.88 11.64
CA ILE A 85 3.54 -1.65 11.92
C ILE A 85 4.69 -1.15 11.03
N ILE A 86 4.49 -1.08 9.72
CA ILE A 86 5.51 -0.59 8.78
C ILE A 86 5.89 0.86 9.12
N LEU A 87 4.90 1.71 9.40
CA LEU A 87 5.15 3.09 9.78
C LEU A 87 5.96 3.17 11.09
N GLY A 88 5.65 2.33 12.07
CA GLY A 88 6.42 2.19 13.30
C GLY A 88 7.86 1.77 13.03
N PHE A 89 8.07 0.75 12.19
CA PHE A 89 9.41 0.33 11.77
C PHE A 89 10.19 1.45 11.10
N ILE A 90 9.60 2.16 10.14
CA ILE A 90 10.24 3.32 9.50
C ILE A 90 10.57 4.39 10.54
N PHE A 91 9.66 4.66 11.46
CA PHE A 91 9.89 5.65 12.50
C PHE A 91 11.08 5.27 13.37
N PHE A 92 11.10 4.06 13.94
CA PHE A 92 12.16 3.64 14.86
C PHE A 92 13.50 3.31 14.20
N LEU A 93 13.50 2.81 12.96
CA LEU A 93 14.73 2.42 12.25
C LEU A 93 15.33 3.53 11.41
N VAL A 94 14.53 4.50 10.95
CA VAL A 94 15.01 5.56 10.06
C VAL A 94 14.89 6.91 10.74
N ILE A 95 13.69 7.29 11.16
CA ILE A 95 13.43 8.66 11.65
C ILE A 95 14.08 8.91 13.02
N THR A 96 13.91 8.00 13.98
CA THR A 96 14.47 8.11 15.33
C THR A 96 16.00 8.16 15.32
N PRO A 97 16.75 7.25 14.66
CA PRO A 97 18.20 7.33 14.62
C PRO A 97 18.67 8.57 13.85
N MET A 98 17.99 8.98 12.77
CA MET A 98 18.28 10.24 12.10
C MET A 98 18.17 11.44 13.05
N GLY A 99 17.11 11.49 13.87
CA GLY A 99 16.92 12.51 14.89
C GLY A 99 17.99 12.48 15.99
N LEU A 100 18.38 11.29 16.44
CA LEU A 100 19.48 11.11 17.40
C LEU A 100 20.80 11.60 16.81
N VAL A 101 21.11 11.24 15.57
CA VAL A 101 22.31 11.71 14.86
C VAL A 101 22.32 13.24 14.78
N LEU A 102 21.21 13.87 14.36
CA LEU A 102 21.09 15.33 14.33
C LEU A 102 21.32 15.97 15.71
N ARG A 103 20.79 15.34 16.76
CA ARG A 103 20.99 15.78 18.15
C ARG A 103 22.43 15.63 18.62
N PHE A 104 23.12 14.54 18.24
CA PHE A 104 24.55 14.35 18.49
C PHE A 104 25.39 15.42 17.79
N PHE A 105 25.01 15.83 16.58
CA PHE A 105 25.65 16.95 15.88
C PHE A 105 25.20 18.34 16.39
N GLY A 106 24.37 18.41 17.44
CA GLY A 106 23.89 19.67 18.03
C GLY A 106 22.98 20.49 17.11
N LYS A 107 22.44 19.90 16.04
CA LYS A 107 21.57 20.59 15.09
C LYS A 107 20.14 20.62 15.61
N ASP A 108 19.74 21.76 16.16
CA ASP A 108 18.32 22.04 16.43
C ASP A 108 17.65 22.66 15.19
N LEU A 109 17.03 21.81 14.38
CA LEU A 109 16.35 22.23 13.15
C LEU A 109 15.07 23.05 13.41
N ILE A 110 14.45 22.86 14.57
CA ILE A 110 13.13 23.41 14.88
C ILE A 110 13.23 24.52 15.95
N ARG A 111 14.42 24.73 16.54
CA ARG A 111 14.68 25.69 17.62
C ARG A 111 13.71 25.47 18.77
N LEU A 112 13.65 24.24 19.29
CA LEU A 112 12.71 23.87 20.36
C LEU A 112 13.04 24.55 21.70
N HIS A 113 14.29 24.98 21.90
CA HIS A 113 14.68 25.60 23.15
C HIS A 113 14.06 27.00 23.30
N PHE A 114 13.32 27.21 24.39
CA PHE A 114 12.80 28.52 24.75
C PHE A 114 13.95 29.42 25.20
N ASP A 115 14.07 30.59 24.58
CA ASP A 115 15.01 31.65 24.91
C ASP A 115 14.25 32.86 25.49
N PRO A 116 14.34 33.12 26.81
CA PRO A 116 13.66 34.24 27.47
C PRO A 116 14.24 35.61 27.10
N ASN A 117 15.44 35.66 26.52
CA ASN A 117 16.10 36.92 26.14
C ASN A 117 15.81 37.32 24.68
N MET A 118 15.12 36.46 23.92
CA MET A 118 14.82 36.71 22.52
C MET A 118 13.57 37.59 22.39
N SER A 119 13.68 38.73 21.69
CA SER A 119 12.57 39.66 21.48
C SER A 119 11.47 39.14 20.54
N SER A 120 11.82 38.22 19.64
CA SER A 120 10.85 37.56 18.75
C SER A 120 11.44 36.30 18.11
N TYR A 121 10.63 35.23 18.04
CA TYR A 121 10.96 34.00 17.30
C TYR A 121 10.71 34.11 15.79
N TRP A 122 10.25 35.27 15.29
CA TRP A 122 9.91 35.46 13.89
C TRP A 122 11.16 35.41 13.00
N ILE A 123 11.22 34.42 12.11
CA ILE A 123 12.32 34.27 11.15
C ILE A 123 12.08 35.25 9.99
N LYS A 124 12.83 36.36 9.96
CA LYS A 124 12.84 37.28 8.81
C LYS A 124 13.44 36.57 7.60
N ARG A 125 12.66 36.44 6.53
CA ARG A 125 13.09 35.83 5.27
C ARG A 125 13.65 36.88 4.33
N ASN A 126 14.86 36.66 3.83
CA ASN A 126 15.49 37.45 2.78
C ASN A 126 15.88 36.50 1.63
N PRO A 127 15.32 36.65 0.42
CA PRO A 127 14.35 37.68 0.00
C PRO A 127 12.98 37.53 0.69
N PRO A 128 12.20 38.63 0.80
CA PRO A 128 10.83 38.57 1.28
C PRO A 128 10.03 37.56 0.44
N GLY A 129 9.01 36.95 1.04
CA GLY A 129 8.15 35.96 0.37
C GLY A 129 7.57 36.46 -0.95
N PRO A 130 6.97 35.57 -1.77
CA PRO A 130 6.48 35.92 -3.09
C PRO A 130 5.52 37.12 -3.02
N LEU A 131 5.53 37.96 -4.06
CA LEU A 131 4.76 39.19 -4.13
C LEU A 131 3.28 38.93 -3.76
N PRO A 132 2.59 39.88 -3.08
CA PRO A 132 1.19 39.73 -2.70
C PRO A 132 0.28 39.29 -3.87
N ASP A 133 0.58 39.74 -5.09
CA ASP A 133 -0.16 39.43 -6.31
C ASP A 133 0.19 38.06 -6.95
N SER A 134 1.05 37.26 -6.32
CA SER A 134 1.41 35.92 -6.81
C SER A 134 0.29 34.90 -6.65
N LEU A 135 -0.65 35.13 -5.73
CA LEU A 135 -1.76 34.22 -5.43
C LEU A 135 -2.99 34.52 -6.32
N LYS A 136 -2.85 34.31 -7.64
CA LYS A 136 -3.90 34.64 -8.61
C LYS A 136 -5.21 33.83 -8.46
N ASN A 137 -5.19 32.68 -7.78
CA ASN A 137 -6.35 31.80 -7.60
C ASN A 137 -6.39 31.19 -6.19
N GLN A 138 -6.65 32.01 -5.17
CA GLN A 138 -6.72 31.56 -3.77
C GLN A 138 -8.01 30.80 -3.42
N PHE A 139 -9.06 30.90 -4.23
CA PHE A 139 -10.38 30.31 -3.97
C PHE A 139 -10.98 29.66 -5.20
#